data_AF-A0A3M5TGL9-F1
#
_entry.id   AF-A0A3M5TGL9-F1
#
_cell.length_a   1.000
_cell.length_b   1.000
_cell.length_c   1.000
_cell.angle_alpha   90.00
_cell.angle_beta   90.00
_cell.angle_gamma   90.00
#
_symmetry.space_group_name_H-M   'P 1'
#
loop_
_entity.id
_entity.type
_entity.pdbx_description
1 polymer ?
#
loop_
_entity_poly.entity_id
_entity_poly.type
_entity_poly.pdbx_seq_one_letter_code
_entity_poly.pdbx_strand_id
1 'polypeptide(L)' 'MDEHYAFFLKKFGPAMERREVPASSIAKYKHRLPDQLLDYWADHGWSGYAEGLFWTVNPQDYEEIPMAFRHCCR' A
#
# COMPACT_ATOMS: atom_id res chain seq x y z
N MET A 1 13.67 5.29 8.65
CA MET A 1 13.02 6.08 7.59
C MET A 1 14.04 6.35 6.49
N ASP A 2 13.78 5.85 5.28
CA ASP A 2 14.65 6.05 4.11
C ASP A 2 14.42 7.43 3.45
N GLU A 3 15.41 7.92 2.69
CA GLU A 3 15.36 9.22 2.00
C GLU A 3 14.17 9.32 1.03
N HIS A 4 13.83 8.22 0.34
CA HIS A 4 12.70 8.20 -0.59
C HIS A 4 11.36 8.37 0.13
N TYR A 5 11.20 7.71 1.28
CA TYR A 5 9.98 7.84 2.08
C TYR A 5 9.89 9.23 2.73
N ALA A 6 11.02 9.78 3.20
CA ALA A 6 11.06 11.15 3.72
C ALA A 6 10.66 12.19 2.64
N PHE A 7 11.16 12.02 1.41
CA PHE A 7 10.76 12.86 0.28
C PHE A 7 9.28 12.70 -0.06
N PHE A 8 8.78 11.46 -0.03
CA PHE A 8 7.36 11.17 -0.23
C PHE A 8 6.49 11.91 0.81
N LEU A 9 6.79 11.80 2.09
CA LEU A 9 6.05 12.53 3.14
C LEU A 9 6.13 14.05 2.98
N LYS A 10 7.28 14.58 2.54
CA LYS A 10 7.42 16.02 2.26
C LYS A 10 6.49 16.49 1.14
N LYS A 11 6.18 15.61 0.18
CA LYS A 11 5.32 15.91 -0.97
C LYS A 11 3.84 15.65 -0.71
N PHE A 12 3.53 14.56 -0.03
CA PHE A 12 2.16 14.07 0.18
C PHE A 12 1.64 14.30 1.60
N GLY A 13 2.45 14.88 2.49
CA GLY A 13 2.08 15.09 3.89
C GLY A 13 2.27 13.83 4.75
N PRO A 14 2.05 13.97 6.08
CA PRO A 14 2.15 12.85 7.01
C PRO A 14 1.04 11.82 6.80
N ALA A 15 1.27 10.59 7.27
CA ALA A 15 0.25 9.55 7.31
C ALA A 15 -0.92 9.97 8.22
N MET A 16 -2.15 9.81 7.74
CA MET A 16 -3.35 10.22 8.46
C MET A 16 -3.94 9.11 9.33
N GLU A 17 -3.93 7.87 8.83
CA GLU A 17 -4.59 6.74 9.47
C GLU A 17 -3.75 5.47 9.31
N ARG A 18 -2.95 5.13 10.31
CA ARG A 18 -2.10 3.94 10.29
C ARG A 18 -2.85 2.71 10.78
N ARG A 19 -2.82 1.65 9.99
CA ARG A 19 -3.18 0.28 10.38
C ARG A 19 -1.94 -0.61 10.34
N GLU A 20 -1.76 -1.41 11.39
CA GLU A 20 -0.69 -2.40 11.43
C GLU A 20 -0.88 -3.47 10.37
N VAL A 21 0.21 -3.87 9.72
CA VAL A 21 0.20 -4.87 8.65
C VAL A 21 0.61 -6.21 9.25
N PRO A 22 -0.25 -7.24 9.19
CA PRO A 22 0.10 -8.57 9.64
C PRO A 22 1.30 -9.12 8.87
N ALA A 23 2.22 -9.79 9.56
CA ALA A 23 3.37 -10.45 8.91
C ALA A 23 2.94 -11.50 7.86
N SER A 24 1.77 -12.13 8.05
CA SER A 24 1.17 -13.04 7.08
C SER A 24 0.83 -12.33 5.76
N SER A 25 0.34 -11.09 5.81
CA SER A 25 0.08 -10.28 4.62
C SER A 25 1.39 -9.92 3.90
N ILE A 26 2.43 -9.51 4.63
CA ILE A 26 3.76 -9.22 4.06
C ILE A 26 4.33 -10.46 3.35
N ALA A 27 4.28 -11.61 4.01
CA ALA A 27 4.76 -12.87 3.44
C ALA A 27 3.96 -13.28 2.19
N LYS A 28 2.64 -13.05 2.16
CA LYS A 28 1.77 -13.36 1.01
C LYS A 28 2.18 -12.57 -0.24
N TYR A 29 2.59 -11.32 -0.06
CA TYR A 29 2.98 -10.43 -1.17
C TYR A 29 4.48 -10.42 -1.46
N LYS A 30 5.28 -11.18 -0.69
CA LYS A 30 6.69 -11.42 -0.99
C LYS A 30 6.82 -12.01 -2.40
N HIS A 31 7.74 -11.46 -3.21
CA HIS A 31 7.93 -11.77 -4.63
C HIS A 31 6.79 -11.34 -5.59
N ARG A 32 5.69 -10.76 -5.09
CA ARG A 32 4.65 -10.12 -5.93
C ARG A 32 4.79 -8.60 -5.95
N LEU A 33 5.19 -8.03 -4.82
CA LEU A 33 5.48 -6.62 -4.66
C LEU A 33 7.00 -6.42 -4.50
N PRO A 34 7.52 -5.23 -4.86
CA PRO A 34 8.89 -4.86 -4.55
C PRO A 34 9.17 -4.94 -3.05
N ASP A 35 10.33 -5.46 -2.66
CA ASP A 35 10.69 -5.63 -1.25
C ASP A 35 10.66 -4.30 -0.48
N GLN A 36 11.11 -3.21 -1.11
CA GLN A 36 11.08 -1.86 -0.52
C GLN A 36 9.66 -1.41 -0.13
N LEU A 37 8.63 -1.80 -0.90
CA LEU A 37 7.25 -1.49 -0.56
C LEU A 37 6.77 -2.32 0.64
N LEU A 38 7.18 -3.59 0.70
CA LEU A 38 6.87 -4.48 1.83
C LEU A 38 7.54 -4.00 3.11
N ASP A 39 8.76 -3.47 3.02
CA ASP A 39 9.45 -2.84 4.15
C ASP A 39 8.71 -1.60 4.64
N TYR A 40 8.20 -0.76 3.74
CA TYR A 40 7.35 0.37 4.13
C TYR A 40 6.04 -0.06 4.77
N TRP A 41 5.43 -1.15 4.31
CA TRP A 41 4.24 -1.69 4.96
C TRP A 41 4.53 -2.21 6.36
N ALA A 42 5.70 -2.83 6.57
CA ALA A 42 6.14 -3.28 7.88
C ALA A 42 6.40 -2.10 8.84
N ASP A 43 7.15 -1.10 8.40
CA ASP A 43 7.59 0.01 9.24
C ASP A 43 6.47 1.05 9.44
N HIS A 44 5.75 1.40 8.38
CA HIS A 44 4.78 2.50 8.34
C HIS A 44 3.32 2.08 8.37
N GLY A 45 3.03 0.79 8.15
CA GLY A 45 1.68 0.27 8.12
C GLY A 45 0.91 0.65 6.85
N TRP A 46 -0.33 0.19 6.77
CA TRP A 46 -1.30 0.67 5.79
C TRP A 46 -1.82 2.04 6.21
N SER A 47 -1.63 3.05 5.37
CA SER A 47 -1.94 4.44 5.70
C SER A 47 -2.45 5.26 4.53
N GLY A 48 -3.29 6.24 4.84
CA GLY A 48 -3.70 7.31 3.93
C GLY A 48 -2.75 8.51 3.94
N TYR A 49 -2.55 9.13 2.78
CA TYR A 49 -1.69 10.29 2.53
C TYR A 49 -2.41 11.30 1.63
N ALA A 50 -1.86 12.52 1.56
CA ALA A 50 -2.37 13.62 0.74
C ALA A 50 -3.87 13.85 0.90
N GLU A 51 -4.31 13.99 2.15
CA GLU A 51 -5.71 14.27 2.50
C GLU A 51 -6.70 13.23 1.92
N GLY A 52 -6.25 11.97 1.87
CA GLY A 52 -7.05 10.83 1.43
C GLY A 52 -6.93 10.50 -0.06
N LEU A 53 -6.06 11.16 -0.82
CA LEU A 53 -5.85 10.89 -2.25
C LEU A 53 -5.08 9.59 -2.51
N PHE A 54 -4.20 9.18 -1.59
CA PHE A 54 -3.38 7.98 -1.76
C PHE A 54 -3.43 7.10 -0.52
N TRP A 55 -3.57 5.79 -0.71
CA TRP A 55 -3.69 4.82 0.37
C TRP A 55 -2.84 3.58 0.12
N THR A 56 -2.07 3.18 1.12
CA THR A 56 -1.58 1.80 1.22
C THR A 56 -2.64 0.98 1.94
N VAL A 57 -3.15 -0.06 1.30
CA VAL A 57 -4.24 -0.91 1.80
C VAL A 57 -3.87 -2.39 1.63
N ASN A 58 -4.62 -3.26 2.30
CA ASN A 58 -4.60 -4.68 1.99
C ASN A 58 -5.24 -4.94 0.62
N PRO A 59 -4.49 -5.41 -0.39
CA PRO A 59 -5.09 -5.67 -1.70
C PRO A 59 -6.15 -6.78 -1.65
N GLN A 60 -6.10 -7.65 -0.64
CA GLN A 60 -7.05 -8.75 -0.47
C GLN A 60 -8.47 -8.27 -0.15
N ASP A 61 -8.62 -7.12 0.51
CA ASP A 61 -9.92 -6.55 0.85
C ASP A 61 -10.72 -6.15 -0.41
N TYR A 62 -10.05 -6.10 -1.57
CA TYR A 62 -10.62 -5.68 -2.85
C TYR A 62 -10.58 -6.81 -3.90
N GLU A 63 -10.10 -8.01 -3.56
CA GLU A 63 -10.07 -9.16 -4.48
C GLU A 63 -11.48 -9.60 -4.90
N GLU A 64 -12.49 -9.36 -4.06
CA GLU A 64 -13.90 -9.70 -4.31
C GLU A 64 -14.67 -8.64 -5.10
N ILE A 65 -14.07 -7.47 -5.38
CA ILE A 65 -14.70 -6.50 -6.28
C ILE A 65 -14.60 -7.08 -7.69
N PRO A 66 -15.73 -7.47 -8.34
CA PRO A 66 -15.67 -7.98 -9.69
C PRO A 66 -15.10 -6.87 -10.56
N MET A 67 -13.87 -7.07 -11.04
CA MET A 67 -13.27 -6.23 -12.08
C MET A 67 -14.17 -6.30 -13.32
N ALA A 68 -15.16 -5.41 -13.40
CA ALA A 68 -16.02 -5.19 -14.56
C ALA A 68 -15.25 -4.68 -15.80
N PHE A 69 -13.90 -4.65 -15.74
CA PHE A 69 -13.01 -4.21 -16.80
C PHE A 69 -12.13 -5.34 -17.39
N ARG A 70 -12.43 -6.63 -17.15
CA ARG A 70 -11.71 -7.74 -17.84
C ARG A 70 -12.30 -8.11 -19.22
N HIS A 71 -13.19 -7.31 -19.81
CA HIS A 71 -13.80 -7.64 -21.11
C HIS A 71 -13.72 -6.50 -22.14
N CYS A 72 -12.55 -5.90 -22.34
CA CYS A 72 -12.34 -4.93 -23.44
C CYS A 72 -11.13 -5.25 -24.34
N CYS A 73 -10.69 -6.51 -24.37
CA CYS A 73 -9.78 -7.03 -25.39
C CYS A 73 -10.17 -8.47 -25.72
N ARG A 74 -11.19 -8.63 -26.57
CA ARG A 74 -11.30 -9.76 -27.48
C ARG A 74 -11.54 -9.22 -28.88
#